data_AF-A0A6G6PJF2-F1
#
_entry.id   AF-A0A6G6PJF2-F1
#
_cell.length_a   1.000
_cell.length_b   1.000
_cell.length_c   1.000
_cell.angle_alpha   90.00
_cell.angle_beta   90.00
_cell.angle_gamma   90.00
#
_symmetry.space_group_name_H-M   'P 1'
#
loop_
_entity.id
_entity.type
_entity.pdbx_description
1 polymer ?
#
loop_
_entity_poly.entity_id
_entity_poly.type
_entity_poly.pdbx_seq_one_letter_code
_entity_poly.pdbx_strand_id
1 'polypeptide(L)'
;MSAELITLIAAVLAGVVSIVGLVIAKESKISEFRQLWINDLRNSLVKLNKNMFILQEMHINNTSLDEIIQHKANVRESLSEVYLRINKLRPNTEEVELIDVIENLKAALYHFPTSNLFECYEDRLTLASASVLKKEWERVKTGEKIYRFWTQVFTCMFFITIFYLLIRTLPYLIDSIFKFLSLH
;
A
#
# COMPACT_ATOMS: atom_id res chain seq x y z
N MET A 1 9.17 -48.70 -1.38
CA MET A 1 9.57 -47.47 -0.66
C MET A 1 9.49 -47.80 0.83
N SER A 2 10.59 -47.68 1.59
CA SER A 2 10.56 -48.02 3.03
C SER A 2 9.72 -47.01 3.81
N ALA A 3 9.11 -47.45 4.92
CA ALA A 3 8.30 -46.57 5.77
C ALA A 3 9.08 -45.35 6.28
N GLU A 4 10.38 -45.51 6.54
CA GLU A 4 11.30 -44.44 6.96
C GLU A 4 11.48 -43.35 5.89
N LEU A 5 11.50 -43.73 4.61
CA LEU A 5 11.60 -42.77 3.52
C LEU A 5 10.31 -41.95 3.39
N ILE A 6 9.14 -42.57 3.64
CA ILE A 6 7.85 -41.88 3.65
C ILE A 6 7.80 -40.84 4.78
N THR A 7 8.23 -41.20 5.98
CA THR A 7 8.23 -40.29 7.13
C THR A 7 9.22 -39.13 6.95
N LEU A 8 10.41 -39.40 6.40
CA LEU A 8 11.36 -38.34 6.04
C LEU A 8 10.77 -37.36 5.03
N ILE A 9 10.14 -37.86 3.96
CA ILE A 9 9.50 -37.02 2.93
C ILE A 9 8.36 -36.19 3.57
N ALA A 10 7.53 -36.80 4.40
CA ALA A 10 6.44 -36.10 5.09
C ALA A 10 6.96 -34.98 6.01
N ALA A 11 8.04 -35.23 6.76
CA ALA A 11 8.65 -34.23 7.62
C ALA A 11 9.21 -33.04 6.84
N VAL A 12 9.89 -33.30 5.71
CA VAL A 12 10.41 -32.24 4.83
C VAL A 12 9.27 -31.42 4.23
N LEU A 13 8.21 -32.08 3.74
CA LEU A 13 7.03 -31.39 3.21
C LEU A 13 6.35 -30.52 4.26
N ALA A 14 6.17 -31.04 5.48
CA ALA A 14 5.60 -30.26 6.58
C ALA A 14 6.46 -29.03 6.92
N GLY A 15 7.79 -29.18 6.90
CA GLY A 15 8.72 -28.06 7.08
C GLY A 15 8.58 -27.00 5.99
N VAL A 16 8.51 -27.39 4.72
CA VAL A 16 8.31 -26.48 3.59
C VAL A 16 6.98 -25.74 3.70
N VAL A 17 5.89 -26.45 3.99
CA VAL A 17 4.55 -25.85 4.17
C VAL A 17 4.56 -24.83 5.31
N SER A 18 5.21 -25.14 6.43
CA SER A 18 5.34 -24.23 7.57
C SER A 18 6.08 -22.95 7.19
N ILE A 19 7.22 -23.05 6.50
CA ILE A 19 8.01 -21.88 6.06
C ILE A 19 7.19 -21.01 5.10
N VAL A 20 6.50 -21.61 4.13
CA VAL A 20 5.63 -20.87 3.20
C VAL A 20 4.51 -20.15 3.97
N GLY A 21 3.89 -20.81 4.95
CA GLY A 21 2.88 -20.21 5.81
C GLY A 21 3.41 -18.99 6.57
N LEU A 22 4.62 -19.08 7.13
CA LEU A 22 5.27 -17.96 7.83
C LEU A 22 5.56 -16.78 6.89
N VAL A 23 6.02 -17.05 5.66
CA VAL A 23 6.29 -16.00 4.66
C VAL A 23 4.99 -15.30 4.27
N ILE A 24 3.92 -16.04 4.00
CA ILE A 24 2.61 -15.46 3.68
C ILE A 24 2.08 -14.61 4.85
N ALA A 25 2.18 -15.11 6.08
CA ALA A 25 1.77 -14.37 7.27
C ALA A 25 2.55 -13.06 7.43
N LYS A 26 3.87 -13.09 7.23
CA LYS A 26 4.73 -11.89 7.22
C LYS A 26 4.27 -10.89 6.17
N GLU A 27 4.10 -11.29 4.91
CA GLU A 27 3.74 -10.38 3.82
C GLU A 27 2.35 -9.77 4.02
N SER A 28 1.39 -10.59 4.50
CA SER A 28 0.05 -10.12 4.86
C SER A 28 0.11 -9.01 5.93
N LYS A 29 0.90 -9.24 6.99
CA LYS A 29 1.06 -8.26 8.07
C LYS A 29 1.77 -6.98 7.61
N ILE A 30 2.79 -7.09 6.76
CA ILE A 30 3.46 -5.92 6.17
C ILE A 30 2.48 -5.10 5.33
N SER A 31 1.65 -5.76 4.52
CA SER A 31 0.61 -5.09 3.73
C SER A 31 -0.39 -4.34 4.63
N GLU A 32 -0.86 -4.98 5.70
CA GLU A 32 -1.73 -4.37 6.71
C GLU A 32 -1.10 -3.11 7.33
N PHE A 33 0.17 -3.17 7.75
CA PHE A 33 0.87 -2.01 8.32
C PHE A 33 1.01 -0.87 7.30
N ARG A 34 1.24 -1.17 6.02
CA ARG A 34 1.30 -0.13 4.98
C ARG A 34 -0.07 0.50 4.74
N GLN A 35 -1.14 -0.30 4.75
CA GLN A 35 -2.51 0.22 4.62
C GLN A 35 -2.89 1.12 5.80
N LEU A 36 -2.50 0.74 7.03
CA LEU A 36 -2.66 1.57 8.22
C LEU A 36 -1.93 2.91 8.06
N TRP A 37 -0.67 2.87 7.62
CA TRP A 37 0.09 4.10 7.35
C TRP A 37 -0.57 5.00 6.29
N ILE A 38 -1.13 4.42 5.21
CA ILE A 38 -1.87 5.18 4.18
C ILE A 38 -3.14 5.81 4.77
N ASN A 39 -3.88 5.05 5.58
CA ASN A 39 -5.09 5.55 6.23
C ASN A 39 -4.77 6.68 7.23
N ASP A 40 -3.68 6.57 7.97
CA ASP A 40 -3.21 7.63 8.86
C ASP A 40 -2.80 8.89 8.11
N LEU A 41 -2.09 8.75 6.98
CA LEU A 41 -1.78 9.88 6.11
C LEU A 41 -3.06 10.54 5.59
N ARG A 42 -4.04 9.76 5.12
CA ARG A 42 -5.35 10.28 4.69
C ARG A 42 -6.03 11.06 5.81
N ASN A 43 -6.03 10.54 7.03
CA ASN A 43 -6.63 11.20 8.19
C ASN A 43 -5.93 12.52 8.53
N SER A 44 -4.60 12.56 8.52
CA SER A 44 -3.83 13.80 8.74
C SER A 44 -4.09 14.84 7.64
N LEU A 45 -4.25 14.42 6.38
CA LEU A 45 -4.59 15.32 5.26
C LEU A 45 -6.01 15.91 5.42
N VAL A 46 -6.99 15.09 5.82
CA VAL A 46 -8.35 15.58 6.13
C VAL A 46 -8.34 16.53 7.31
N LYS A 47 -7.56 16.24 8.36
CA LYS A 47 -7.38 17.12 9.52
C LYS A 47 -6.77 18.46 9.11
N LEU A 48 -5.76 18.45 8.24
CA LEU A 48 -5.13 19.65 7.68
C LEU A 48 -6.14 20.48 6.90
N ASN A 49 -6.89 19.85 5.97
CA ASN A 49 -7.90 20.51 5.16
C ASN A 49 -8.94 21.21 6.05
N LYS A 50 -9.52 20.48 7.01
CA LYS A 50 -10.49 21.00 7.98
C LYS A 50 -9.93 22.18 8.78
N ASN A 51 -8.71 22.05 9.32
CA ASN A 51 -8.12 23.10 10.15
C ASN A 51 -7.85 24.37 9.35
N MET A 52 -7.44 24.24 8.09
CA MET A 52 -7.25 25.37 7.19
C MET A 52 -8.56 26.05 6.81
N PHE A 53 -9.63 25.28 6.56
CA PHE A 53 -10.98 25.82 6.35
C PHE A 53 -11.44 26.67 7.55
N ILE A 54 -11.39 26.08 8.75
CA ILE A 54 -11.79 26.80 9.98
C ILE A 54 -10.95 28.05 10.18
N LEU A 55 -9.64 28.00 9.92
CA LEU A 55 -8.78 29.19 10.06
C LEU A 55 -9.22 30.31 9.12
N GLN A 56 -9.62 30.00 7.89
CA GLN A 56 -10.13 30.99 6.95
C GLN A 56 -11.46 31.59 7.45
N GLU A 57 -12.40 30.75 7.89
CA GLU A 57 -13.69 31.19 8.43
C GLU A 57 -13.53 32.11 9.64
N MET A 58 -12.56 31.82 10.53
CA MET A 58 -12.25 32.69 11.68
C MET A 58 -11.74 34.07 11.23
N HIS A 59 -10.98 34.11 10.13
CA HIS A 59 -10.54 35.38 9.57
C HIS A 59 -11.68 36.17 8.92
N ILE A 60 -12.64 35.51 8.26
CA ILE A 60 -13.81 36.15 7.65
C ILE A 60 -14.74 36.71 8.73
N ASN A 61 -14.98 35.94 9.79
CA ASN A 61 -15.89 36.30 10.87
C ASN A 61 -15.29 37.28 11.89
N ASN A 62 -14.09 37.81 11.64
CA ASN A 62 -13.36 38.72 12.53
C ASN A 62 -13.27 38.19 13.98
N THR A 63 -13.02 36.89 14.11
CA THR A 63 -12.83 36.22 15.41
C THR A 63 -11.67 36.85 16.18
N SER A 64 -11.68 36.71 17.51
CA SER A 64 -10.63 37.26 18.37
C SER A 64 -9.23 36.78 17.94
N LEU A 65 -8.24 37.67 18.04
CA LEU A 65 -6.86 37.36 17.63
C LEU A 65 -6.28 36.18 18.41
N ASP A 66 -6.63 36.04 19.69
CA ASP A 66 -6.17 34.96 20.56
C ASP A 66 -6.68 33.59 20.09
N GLU A 67 -7.95 33.51 19.69
CA GLU A 67 -8.53 32.28 19.11
C GLU A 67 -7.89 31.94 17.77
N ILE A 68 -7.61 32.93 16.91
CA ILE A 68 -6.90 32.72 15.64
C ILE A 68 -5.49 32.19 15.88
N ILE A 69 -4.76 32.74 16.87
CA ILE A 69 -3.41 32.27 17.24
C ILE A 69 -3.48 30.83 17.75
N GLN A 70 -4.45 30.51 18.61
CA GLN A 70 -4.65 29.16 19.11
C GLN A 70 -4.94 28.19 17.97
N HIS A 71 -5.81 28.56 17.03
CA HIS A 71 -6.17 27.68 15.91
C HIS A 71 -5.03 27.53 14.87
N LYS A 72 -4.16 28.54 14.72
CA LYS A 72 -2.90 28.39 13.96
C LYS A 72 -2.00 27.28 14.53
N ALA A 73 -2.04 27.03 15.84
CA ALA A 73 -1.32 25.89 16.43
C ALA A 73 -1.89 24.54 15.92
N ASN A 74 -3.21 24.41 15.81
CA ASN A 74 -3.86 23.21 15.25
C ASN A 74 -3.47 22.98 13.78
N VAL A 75 -3.38 24.04 12.98
CA VAL A 75 -2.89 23.96 11.60
C VAL A 75 -1.44 23.46 11.58
N ARG A 76 -0.56 24.03 12.40
CA ARG A 76 0.86 23.61 12.49
C ARG A 76 1.01 22.17 12.94
N GLU A 77 0.19 21.70 13.88
CA GLU A 77 0.16 20.31 14.32
C GLU A 77 -0.20 19.39 13.14
N SER A 78 -1.34 19.63 12.48
CA SER A 78 -1.78 18.82 11.34
C SER A 78 -0.79 18.83 10.17
N LEU A 79 -0.14 19.99 9.93
CA LEU A 79 0.90 20.10 8.92
C LEU A 79 2.12 19.25 9.25
N SER A 80 2.55 19.26 10.52
CA SER A 80 3.66 18.46 11.01
C SER A 80 3.35 16.97 10.88
N GLU A 81 2.13 16.54 11.21
CA GLU A 81 1.69 15.15 11.04
C GLU A 81 1.78 14.67 9.59
N VAL A 82 1.40 15.52 8.62
CA VAL A 82 1.54 15.23 7.18
C VAL A 82 3.02 15.16 6.80
N TYR A 83 3.81 16.15 7.20
CA TYR A 83 5.23 16.25 6.90
C TYR A 83 6.10 15.14 7.48
N LEU A 84 5.71 14.56 8.61
CA LEU A 84 6.39 13.41 9.20
C LEU A 84 6.07 12.10 8.48
N ARG A 85 4.97 12.06 7.71
CA ARG A 85 4.58 10.89 6.94
C ARG A 85 5.11 10.95 5.52
N ILE A 86 5.03 12.09 4.84
CA ILE A 86 5.59 12.23 3.49
C ILE A 86 7.12 12.32 3.51
N ASN A 87 7.78 11.85 2.45
CA ASN A 87 9.23 11.87 2.38
C ASN A 87 9.77 13.21 1.85
N LYS A 88 10.03 14.17 2.75
CA LYS A 88 10.59 15.48 2.34
C LYS A 88 12.06 15.45 1.91
N LEU A 89 12.81 14.41 2.27
CA LEU A 89 14.24 14.32 1.95
C LEU A 89 14.48 13.89 0.50
N ARG A 90 13.62 13.01 -0.01
CA ARG A 90 13.65 12.50 -1.39
C ARG A 90 12.22 12.29 -1.88
N PRO A 91 11.47 13.38 -2.12
CA PRO A 91 10.08 13.28 -2.51
C PRO A 91 9.97 12.72 -3.93
N ASN A 92 8.93 11.93 -4.17
CA ASN A 92 8.50 11.60 -5.52
C ASN A 92 7.74 12.78 -6.15
N THR A 93 7.41 12.68 -7.44
CA THR A 93 6.73 13.75 -8.19
C THR A 93 5.39 14.15 -7.55
N GLU A 94 4.61 13.18 -7.08
CA GLU A 94 3.32 13.41 -6.44
C GLU A 94 3.46 14.10 -5.07
N GLU A 95 4.49 13.75 -4.30
CA GLU A 95 4.82 14.39 -3.02
C GLU A 95 5.33 15.82 -3.20
N VAL A 96 6.11 16.10 -4.25
CA VAL A 96 6.53 17.47 -4.59
C VAL A 96 5.32 18.34 -4.86
N GLU A 97 4.38 17.87 -5.70
CA GLU A 97 3.15 18.61 -6.01
C GLU A 97 2.32 18.90 -4.74
N LEU A 98 2.16 17.92 -3.86
CA LEU A 98 1.46 18.11 -2.59
C LEU A 98 2.15 19.14 -1.69
N ILE A 99 3.47 19.07 -1.58
CA ILE A 99 4.25 20.02 -0.79
C ILE A 99 4.06 21.44 -1.34
N ASP A 100 4.13 21.62 -2.66
CA ASP A 100 3.95 22.92 -3.31
C ASP A 100 2.56 23.49 -3.07
N VAL A 101 1.50 22.67 -3.17
CA VAL A 101 0.13 23.11 -2.89
C VAL A 101 0.00 23.54 -1.42
N ILE A 102 0.54 22.76 -0.49
CA ILE A 102 0.48 23.06 0.94
C ILE A 102 1.24 24.35 1.28
N GLU A 103 2.45 24.56 0.75
CA GLU A 103 3.22 25.78 1.03
C GLU A 103 2.57 27.02 0.40
N ASN A 104 1.99 26.91 -0.80
CA ASN A 104 1.24 28.01 -1.41
C ASN A 104 0.00 28.38 -0.60
N LEU A 105 -0.79 27.40 -0.18
CA LEU A 105 -1.98 27.61 0.65
C LEU A 105 -1.62 28.21 2.00
N LYS A 106 -0.55 27.71 2.63
CA LYS A 106 0.01 28.27 3.86
C LYS A 106 0.39 29.73 3.65
N ALA A 107 1.20 30.07 2.65
CA ALA A 107 1.60 31.44 2.37
C ALA A 107 0.37 32.36 2.20
N ALA A 108 -0.63 31.91 1.44
CA ALA A 108 -1.84 32.68 1.21
C ALA A 108 -2.67 32.92 2.50
N LEU A 109 -2.84 31.90 3.34
CA LEU A 109 -3.55 32.02 4.63
C LEU A 109 -2.83 32.95 5.62
N TYR A 110 -1.51 33.05 5.58
CA TYR A 110 -0.75 33.93 6.48
C TYR A 110 -0.73 35.40 6.03
N HIS A 111 -0.85 35.67 4.72
CA HIS A 111 -0.68 37.01 4.17
C HIS A 111 -1.99 37.69 3.73
N PHE A 112 -3.01 36.94 3.29
CA PHE A 112 -4.27 37.51 2.78
C PHE A 112 -5.47 36.64 3.18
N PRO A 113 -6.13 36.94 4.30
CA PRO A 113 -7.41 36.33 4.62
C PRO A 113 -8.52 36.96 3.76
N THR A 114 -8.54 36.65 2.47
CA THR A 114 -9.65 37.00 1.59
C THR A 114 -10.70 35.89 1.60
N SER A 115 -11.96 36.28 1.47
CA SER A 115 -13.06 35.36 1.21
C SER A 115 -12.76 34.51 -0.04
N ASN A 116 -13.09 33.22 0.01
CA ASN A 116 -12.98 32.23 -1.09
C ASN A 116 -11.56 31.73 -1.45
N LEU A 117 -10.51 32.13 -0.71
CA LEU A 117 -9.17 31.58 -0.90
C LEU A 117 -9.16 30.04 -0.76
N PHE A 118 -9.77 29.49 0.29
CA PHE A 118 -9.74 28.04 0.52
C PHE A 118 -10.45 27.26 -0.58
N GLU A 119 -11.60 27.73 -1.08
CA GLU A 119 -12.32 27.08 -2.19
C GLU A 119 -11.42 26.89 -3.42
N CYS A 120 -10.55 27.87 -3.72
CA CYS A 120 -9.60 27.80 -4.84
C CYS A 120 -8.46 26.78 -4.63
N TYR A 121 -8.14 26.45 -3.38
CA TYR A 121 -7.05 25.55 -3.03
C TYR A 121 -7.51 24.18 -2.55
N GLU A 122 -8.76 24.03 -2.12
CA GLU A 122 -9.32 22.78 -1.60
C GLU A 122 -9.28 21.67 -2.66
N ASP A 123 -9.73 21.98 -3.87
CA ASP A 123 -9.69 21.04 -4.99
C ASP A 123 -8.24 20.64 -5.31
N ARG A 124 -7.33 21.61 -5.33
CA ARG A 124 -5.89 21.35 -5.59
C ARG A 124 -5.27 20.49 -4.49
N LEU A 125 -5.57 20.78 -3.23
CA LEU A 125 -5.08 20.02 -2.08
C LEU A 125 -5.64 18.60 -2.11
N THR A 126 -6.92 18.45 -2.42
CA THR A 126 -7.60 17.16 -2.52
C THR A 126 -7.02 16.31 -3.66
N LEU A 127 -6.81 16.90 -4.83
CA LEU A 127 -6.22 16.21 -5.99
C LEU A 127 -4.77 15.79 -5.74
N ALA A 128 -3.93 16.70 -5.23
CA ALA A 128 -2.54 16.37 -4.89
C ALA A 128 -2.45 15.30 -3.79
N SER A 129 -3.32 15.39 -2.78
CA SER A 129 -3.46 14.37 -1.73
C SER A 129 -3.84 13.01 -2.31
N ALA A 130 -4.84 12.98 -3.20
CA ALA A 130 -5.29 11.75 -3.85
C ALA A 130 -4.20 11.13 -4.73
N SER A 131 -3.40 11.95 -5.40
CA SER A 131 -2.26 11.51 -6.22
C SER A 131 -1.22 10.76 -5.39
N VAL A 132 -0.79 11.35 -4.25
CA VAL A 132 0.14 10.70 -3.31
C VAL A 132 -0.44 9.41 -2.76
N LEU A 133 -1.70 9.42 -2.30
CA LEU A 133 -2.36 8.22 -1.76
C LEU A 133 -2.50 7.12 -2.80
N LYS A 134 -2.77 7.46 -4.07
CA LYS A 134 -2.87 6.49 -5.17
C LYS A 134 -1.52 5.86 -5.47
N LYS A 135 -0.44 6.65 -5.51
CA LYS A 135 0.92 6.16 -5.72
C LYS A 135 1.34 5.17 -4.63
N GLU A 136 1.02 5.50 -3.38
CA GLU A 136 1.28 4.63 -2.24
C GLU A 136 0.42 3.36 -2.25
N TRP A 137 -0.85 3.48 -2.65
CA TRP A 137 -1.73 2.33 -2.84
C TRP A 137 -1.22 1.37 -3.93
N GLU A 138 -0.72 1.91 -5.04
CA GLU A 138 -0.08 1.12 -6.09
C GLU A 138 1.17 0.40 -5.58
N ARG A 139 1.99 1.07 -4.74
CA ARG A 139 3.14 0.44 -4.06
C ARG A 139 2.73 -0.71 -3.15
N VAL A 140 1.61 -0.56 -2.41
CA VAL A 140 1.07 -1.62 -1.55
C VAL A 140 0.56 -2.81 -2.36
N LYS A 141 -0.28 -2.56 -3.37
CA LYS A 141 -0.80 -3.63 -4.26
C LYS A 141 0.32 -4.39 -4.96
N THR A 142 1.37 -3.67 -5.34
CA THR A 142 2.53 -4.24 -6.02
C THR A 142 3.33 -5.18 -5.09
N GLY A 143 3.25 -5.02 -3.77
CA GLY A 143 3.95 -5.86 -2.81
C GLY A 143 5.49 -5.77 -2.89
N GLU A 144 6.19 -6.61 -2.13
CA GLU A 144 7.65 -6.66 -2.15
C GLU A 144 8.19 -7.29 -3.43
N LYS A 145 9.22 -6.68 -4.03
CA LYS A 145 9.88 -7.20 -5.25
C LYS A 145 10.43 -8.62 -5.04
N ILE A 146 11.01 -8.87 -3.86
CA ILE A 146 11.59 -10.17 -3.49
C ILE A 146 10.50 -11.23 -3.40
N TYR A 147 9.39 -10.94 -2.72
CA TYR A 147 8.26 -11.87 -2.63
C TYR A 147 7.72 -12.23 -4.02
N ARG A 148 7.45 -11.23 -4.87
CA ARG A 148 6.98 -11.46 -6.25
C ARG A 148 7.92 -12.35 -7.06
N PHE A 149 9.23 -12.11 -6.94
CA PHE A 149 10.23 -12.93 -7.63
C PHE A 149 10.16 -14.39 -7.20
N TRP A 150 10.16 -14.66 -5.88
CA TRP A 150 10.10 -16.03 -5.37
C TRP A 150 8.77 -16.71 -5.70
N THR A 151 7.65 -16.00 -5.62
CA THR A 151 6.35 -16.53 -6.04
C THR A 151 6.39 -16.97 -7.50
N GLN A 152 6.93 -16.14 -8.41
CA GLN A 152 7.07 -16.49 -9.82
C GLN A 152 7.96 -17.73 -10.02
N VAL A 153 9.11 -17.79 -9.36
CA VAL A 153 10.03 -18.94 -9.43
C VAL A 153 9.33 -20.23 -8.97
N PHE A 154 8.66 -20.21 -7.82
CA PHE A 154 7.94 -21.38 -7.31
C PHE A 154 6.77 -21.79 -8.20
N THR A 155 6.02 -20.82 -8.75
CA THR A 155 4.95 -21.10 -9.70
C THR A 155 5.50 -21.75 -10.98
N CYS A 156 6.60 -21.25 -11.55
CA CYS A 156 7.26 -21.86 -12.70
C CYS A 156 7.77 -23.27 -12.40
N MET A 157 8.46 -23.47 -11.27
CA MET A 157 8.92 -24.79 -10.83
C MET A 157 7.74 -25.77 -10.71
N PHE A 158 6.63 -25.36 -10.12
CA PHE A 158 5.44 -26.19 -9.97
C PHE A 158 4.89 -26.65 -11.32
N PHE A 159 4.71 -25.74 -12.28
CA PHE A 159 4.25 -26.09 -13.63
C PHE A 159 5.23 -26.99 -14.39
N ILE A 160 6.54 -26.74 -14.28
CA ILE A 160 7.56 -27.61 -14.87
C ILE A 160 7.47 -29.03 -14.28
N THR A 161 7.27 -29.13 -12.96
CA THR A 161 7.18 -30.42 -12.28
C THR A 161 5.92 -31.18 -12.70
N ILE A 162 4.77 -30.50 -12.77
CA ILE A 162 3.53 -31.09 -13.30
C ILE A 162 3.69 -31.54 -14.74
N PHE A 163 4.28 -30.71 -15.59
CA PHE A 163 4.50 -31.03 -16.99
C PHE A 163 5.41 -32.25 -17.17
N TYR A 164 6.50 -32.34 -16.40
CA TYR A 164 7.37 -33.50 -16.37
C TYR A 164 6.63 -34.78 -15.91
N LEU A 165 5.82 -34.69 -14.85
CA LEU A 165 5.02 -35.82 -14.38
C LEU A 165 3.97 -36.26 -15.40
N LEU A 166 3.32 -35.32 -16.10
CA LEU A 166 2.38 -35.62 -17.18
C LEU A 166 3.08 -36.37 -18.29
N ILE A 167 4.18 -35.84 -18.84
CA ILE A 167 4.94 -36.50 -19.92
C ILE A 167 5.37 -37.91 -19.50
N ARG A 168 5.81 -38.08 -18.25
CA ARG A 168 6.29 -39.37 -17.77
C ARG A 168 5.17 -40.39 -17.53
N THR A 169 4.00 -39.97 -17.08
CA THR A 169 2.89 -40.88 -16.73
C THR A 169 1.91 -41.13 -17.88
N LEU A 170 1.81 -40.20 -18.84
CA LEU A 170 0.92 -40.32 -20.00
C LEU A 170 1.13 -41.63 -20.80
N PRO A 171 2.35 -42.07 -21.11
CA PRO A 171 2.57 -43.30 -21.87
C PRO A 171 2.02 -44.53 -21.13
N TYR A 172 2.26 -44.62 -19.82
CA TYR A 172 1.74 -45.73 -19.00
C TYR A 172 0.21 -45.74 -18.92
N LEU A 173 -0.40 -44.55 -18.88
CA LEU A 173 -1.86 -44.40 -18.92
C LEU A 173 -2.43 -44.86 -20.28
N ILE A 174 -1.80 -44.44 -21.39
CA ILE A 174 -2.20 -44.84 -22.75
C ILE A 174 -2.09 -46.36 -22.92
N ASP A 175 -0.97 -46.95 -22.50
CA ASP A 175 -0.76 -48.41 -22.56
C ASP A 175 -1.79 -49.18 -21.74
N SER A 176 -2.15 -48.66 -20.55
CA SER A 176 -3.17 -49.26 -19.69
C SER A 176 -4.56 -49.23 -20.33
N ILE A 177 -4.93 -48.08 -20.94
CA ILE A 177 -6.20 -47.91 -21.66
C ILE A 177 -6.26 -48.84 -22.88
N PHE A 178 -5.17 -48.95 -23.64
CA PHE A 178 -5.11 -49.81 -24.83
C PHE A 178 -5.24 -51.29 -24.46
N LYS A 179 -4.58 -51.73 -23.38
CA LYS A 179 -4.75 -53.09 -22.83
C LYS A 179 -6.18 -53.37 -22.42
N PHE A 180 -6.83 -52.43 -21.73
CA PHE A 180 -8.23 -52.57 -21.31
C PHE A 180 -9.18 -52.69 -22.51
N LEU A 181 -9.01 -51.86 -23.54
CA LEU A 181 -9.79 -51.92 -24.78
C LEU A 181 -9.55 -53.20 -25.60
N SER A 182 -8.35 -53.80 -25.53
CA SER A 182 -8.04 -55.04 -26.24
C SER A 182 -8.60 -56.32 -25.60
N LEU A 183 -9.07 -56.22 -24.34
CA LEU A 183 -9.62 -57.34 -23.56
C LEU A 183 -11.15 -57.44 -23.64
N HIS A 184 -11.81 -56.50 -24.34
CA HIS A 184 -13.24 -56.47 -24.61
C HIS A 184 -13.49 -56.45 -26.12
#